data_AF-A0A6B2GDC1-F1
#
_entry.id   AF-A0A6B2GDC1-F1
#
_cell.length_a   1.000
_cell.length_b   1.000
_cell.length_c   1.000
_cell.angle_alpha   90.00
_cell.angle_beta   90.00
_cell.angle_gamma   90.00
#
_symmetry.space_group_name_H-M   'P 1'
#
loop_
_entity.id
_entity.type
_entity.pdbx_description
1 polymer ?
#
loop_
_entity_poly.entity_id
_entity_poly.type
_entity_poly.pdbx_seq_one_letter_code
_entity_poly.pdbx_strand_id
1 'polypeptide(L)' 'MKKLSYQEFDAVAAKQWKQNIQSGLNGADYNSALLTQTNEGVNINPFYHQDQT' A
#
# COMPACT_ATOMS: atom_id res chain seq x y z
N MET A 1 -11.68 6.00 30.60
CA MET A 1 -11.32 6.34 29.21
C MET A 1 -11.79 5.23 28.29
N LYS A 2 -12.54 5.55 27.23
CA LYS A 2 -12.96 4.55 26.24
C LYS A 2 -11.77 4.34 25.28
N LYS A 3 -11.27 3.10 25.19
CA LYS A 3 -10.21 2.74 24.25
C LYS A 3 -10.85 2.53 22.88
N LEU A 4 -10.56 3.39 21.92
CA LEU A 4 -10.97 3.19 20.53
C LEU A 4 -10.34 1.90 20.01
N SER A 5 -11.16 1.03 19.41
CA SER A 5 -10.71 -0.23 18.82
C SER A 5 -10.73 -0.11 17.31
N TYR A 6 -9.70 -0.64 16.65
CA TYR A 6 -9.67 -0.70 15.18
C TYR A 6 -10.82 -1.53 14.58
N GLN A 7 -11.46 -2.39 15.38
CA GLN A 7 -12.63 -3.18 14.98
C GLN A 7 -13.90 -2.34 14.83
N GLU A 8 -13.92 -1.10 15.34
CA GLU A 8 -15.05 -0.18 15.17
C GLU A 8 -15.06 0.48 13.77
N PHE A 9 -14.03 0.23 12.95
CA PHE A 9 -13.88 0.79 11.61
C PHE A 9 -13.89 -0.31 10.56
N ASP A 10 -14.32 0.05 9.35
CA ASP A 10 -14.22 -0.84 8.20
C ASP A 10 -12.77 -1.21 7.92
N ALA A 11 -12.54 -2.47 7.57
CA ALA A 11 -11.23 -2.93 7.17
C ALA A 11 -10.79 -2.23 5.87
N VAL A 12 -9.56 -1.74 5.87
CA VAL A 12 -8.99 -1.11 4.67
C VAL A 12 -8.59 -2.22 3.70
N ALA A 13 -9.12 -2.20 2.48
CA ALA A 13 -8.72 -3.13 1.42
C ALA A 13 -7.44 -2.67 0.72
N ALA A 14 -6.65 -3.59 0.14
CA ALA A 14 -5.47 -3.24 -0.65
C ALA A 14 -5.78 -2.28 -1.80
N LYS A 15 -6.97 -2.41 -2.39
CA LYS A 15 -7.44 -1.52 -3.46
C LYS A 15 -7.54 -0.06 -3.00
N GLN A 16 -8.07 0.17 -1.79
CA GLN A 16 -8.18 1.52 -1.23
C GLN A 16 -6.81 2.12 -0.98
N TRP A 17 -5.88 1.31 -0.43
CA TRP A 17 -4.49 1.71 -0.23
C TRP A 17 -3.81 2.08 -1.55
N LYS A 18 -3.98 1.25 -2.59
CA LYS A 18 -3.40 1.50 -3.92
C LYS A 18 -3.93 2.80 -4.55
N GLN A 19 -5.23 3.08 -4.43
CA GLN A 19 -5.83 4.32 -4.93
C GLN A 19 -5.26 5.56 -4.22
N ASN A 20 -5.11 5.50 -2.90
CA ASN A 20 -4.53 6.61 -2.13
C ASN A 20 -3.07 6.87 -2.53
N ILE A 21 -2.27 5.82 -2.69
CA ILE A 21 -0.88 5.94 -3.15
C ILE A 21 -0.83 6.56 -4.55
N GLN A 22 -1.64 6.08 -5.49
CA GLN A 22 -1.69 6.63 -6.85
C GLN A 22 -2.09 8.10 -6.86
N SER A 23 -3.06 8.50 -6.03
CA SER A 23 -3.43 9.90 -5.88
C SER A 23 -2.27 10.75 -5.34
N GLY A 24 -1.51 10.22 -4.38
CA GLY A 24 -0.34 10.90 -3.81
C GLY A 24 0.84 11.06 -4.77
N LEU A 25 0.95 10.17 -5.76
CA LEU A 25 2.02 10.24 -6.78
C LEU A 25 1.85 11.41 -7.77
N ASN A 26 0.69 12.06 -7.82
CA ASN A 26 0.42 13.23 -8.66
C ASN A 26 0.90 13.06 -10.13
N GLY A 27 0.67 11.87 -10.70
CA GLY A 27 1.07 11.53 -12.06
C GLY A 27 2.48 10.95 -12.23
N ALA A 28 3.27 10.83 -11.15
CA ALA A 28 4.51 10.07 -11.19
C ALA A 28 4.24 8.57 -11.44
N ASP A 29 5.10 7.94 -12.23
CA ASP A 29 5.01 6.50 -12.50
C ASP A 29 5.25 5.69 -11.22
N TYR A 30 4.31 4.81 -10.89
CA TYR A 30 4.33 4.04 -9.65
C TYR A 30 5.55 3.11 -9.57
N ASN A 31 5.89 2.43 -10.66
CA ASN A 31 6.97 1.46 -10.68
C ASN A 31 8.32 2.16 -10.47
N SER A 32 8.51 3.28 -11.16
CA SER A 32 9.73 4.09 -11.06
C SER A 32 9.85 4.80 -9.71
N ALA A 33 8.74 5.23 -9.12
CA ALA A 33 8.74 6.01 -7.89
C ALA A 33 8.81 5.15 -6.60
N LEU A 34 8.27 3.93 -6.62
CA LEU A 34 8.02 3.17 -5.39
C LEU A 34 8.49 1.72 -5.39
N LEU A 35 8.81 1.11 -6.55
CA LEU A 35 9.39 -0.23 -6.54
C LEU A 35 10.90 -0.14 -6.27
N THR A 36 11.35 -0.99 -5.35
CA THR A 36 12.78 -1.17 -5.11
C THR A 36 13.24 -2.45 -5.78
N GLN A 37 14.10 -2.32 -6.79
CA GLN A 37 14.75 -3.44 -7.44
C GLN A 37 16.02 -3.81 -6.65
N THR A 38 16.16 -5.08 -6.29
CA THR A 38 17.36 -5.59 -5.64
C THR A 38 18.35 -6.16 -6.66
N ASN A 39 19.60 -6.34 -6.25
CA ASN A 39 20.66 -6.90 -7.11
C ASN A 39 20.41 -8.37 -7.48
N GLU A 40 19.56 -9.05 -6.70
CA GLU A 40 19.11 -10.42 -6.91
C GLU A 40 17.96 -10.53 -7.92
N GLY A 41 17.52 -9.41 -8.50
CA GLY A 41 16.42 -9.39 -9.47
C GLY A 41 15.03 -9.48 -8.83
N VAL A 42 14.91 -9.17 -7.53
CA VAL A 42 13.62 -9.13 -6.83
C VAL A 42 13.08 -7.70 -6.81
N ASN A 43 11.79 -7.55 -7.12
CA ASN A 43 11.09 -6.29 -6.97
C ASN A 43 10.34 -6.27 -5.64
N ILE A 44 10.73 -5.37 -4.75
CA ILE A 44 10.08 -5.16 -3.47
C ILE A 44 8.95 -4.13 -3.67
N ASN A 45 7.73 -4.54 -3.33
CA ASN A 45 6.58 -3.65 -3.34
C ASN A 45 6.60 -2.70 -2.12
N PRO A 46 6.10 -1.47 -2.27
CA PRO A 46 6.06 -0.48 -1.19
C PRO A 46 5.01 -0.80 -0.12
N PHE A 47 4.06 -1.71 -0.40
CA PHE A 47 3.09 -2.20 0.57
C PHE A 47 2.74 -3.66 0.28
N TYR A 48 2.32 -4.35 1.33
CA TYR A 48 1.77 -5.70 1.29
C TYR A 48 0.48 -5.70 2.11
N HIS A 49 -0.49 -6.48 1.67
CA HIS A 49 -1.76 -6.57 2.34
C HIS A 49 -2.28 -8.01 2.35
N GLN A 50 -3.00 -8.36 3.43
CA GLN A 50 -3.47 -9.72 3.69
C GLN A 50 -4.46 -10.28 2.66
N ASP A 51 -5.12 -9.40 1.89
CA ASP A 51 -6.04 -9.79 0.81
C ASP A 51 -5.31 -10.05 -0.52
N GLN A 52 -3.98 -9.86 -0.57
CA GLN A 52 -3.14 -10.16 -1.73
C GLN A 52 -2.60 -11.59 -1.59
N THR A 53 -3.36 -12.55 -2.10
CA THR A 53 -2.93 -13.95 -2.32
C THR A 53 -2.46 -14.17 -3.74
#